data_AF-A0A9Q1G1A7-F1
#
_entry.id   AF-A0A9Q1G1A7-F1
#
_cell.length_a   1.000
_cell.length_b   1.000
_cell.length_c   1.000
_cell.angle_alpha   90.00
_cell.angle_beta   90.00
_cell.angle_gamma   90.00
#
_symmetry.space_group_name_H-M   'P 1'
#
loop_
_entity.id
_entity.type
_entity.pdbx_description
1 polymer ?
#
loop_
_entity_poly.entity_id
_entity_poly.type
_entity_poly.pdbx_seq_one_letter_code
_entity_poly.pdbx_strand_id
1 'polypeptide(L)'
;MSMLSRMEREHEQKKSTSQDLLSCGSGEGLHEKLLLKSKVSKTGDSIQTTKVPRSSVLDRLQSFLPQMAQANQKLMEELESAPAGRFDIECVSEAEKVIEMDVALVELQDSDTDEDTSSDSSSSDSDPDGEVTEATLKLPGERRSGKPNIEVLGREDS
;
A
#
# COMPACT_ATOMS: atom_id res chain seq x y z
N MET A 1 -28.35 -54.25 32.76
CA MET A 1 -28.08 -53.42 33.96
C MET A 1 -26.60 -53.05 33.91
N SER A 2 -26.30 -51.80 33.55
CA SER A 2 -25.93 -50.72 34.48
C SER A 2 -24.45 -50.82 34.87
N MET A 3 -23.55 -50.10 34.18
CA MET A 3 -23.08 -48.73 34.47
C MET A 3 -22.08 -48.66 35.63
N LEU A 4 -20.89 -48.13 35.34
CA LEU A 4 -19.95 -47.32 36.15
C LEU A 4 -18.56 -47.44 35.49
N SER A 5 -18.19 -46.62 34.49
CA SER A 5 -17.86 -45.18 34.50
C SER A 5 -16.48 -44.86 35.11
N ARG A 6 -15.73 -44.02 34.36
CA ARG A 6 -14.63 -43.12 34.75
C ARG A 6 -13.17 -43.61 34.72
N MET A 7 -12.42 -43.10 33.73
CA MET A 7 -11.16 -42.32 33.86
C MET A 7 -10.84 -41.75 32.45
N GLU A 8 -11.22 -40.51 32.14
CA GLU A 8 -10.32 -39.32 32.21
C GLU A 8 -9.02 -39.58 31.43
N ARG A 9 -8.89 -39.24 30.14
CA ARG A 9 -8.81 -37.90 29.50
C ARG A 9 -7.69 -37.03 30.07
N GLU A 10 -6.44 -37.22 29.63
CA GLU A 10 -5.33 -36.23 29.65
C GLU A 10 -4.36 -36.55 28.49
N HIS A 11 -3.85 -35.60 27.69
CA HIS A 11 -3.08 -34.42 28.09
C HIS A 11 -3.54 -33.14 27.37
N GLU A 12 -4.19 -32.24 28.12
CA GLU A 12 -4.21 -30.82 27.79
C GLU A 12 -3.30 -30.12 28.82
N GLN A 13 -2.02 -29.97 28.47
CA GLN A 13 -1.08 -29.24 29.32
C GLN A 13 -1.50 -27.77 29.34
N LYS A 14 -2.06 -27.31 30.47
CA LYS A 14 -2.41 -25.90 30.70
C LYS A 14 -1.13 -25.08 30.77
N LYS A 15 -0.79 -24.40 29.68
CA LYS A 15 0.30 -23.42 29.62
C LYS A 15 -0.19 -22.12 30.24
N SER A 16 0.30 -21.80 31.44
CA SER A 16 -0.18 -20.65 32.23
C SER A 16 0.77 -19.45 32.19
N THR A 17 1.95 -19.59 31.59
CA THR A 17 2.89 -18.49 31.42
C THR A 17 3.37 -18.38 29.98
N SER A 18 3.72 -17.16 29.54
CA SER A 18 4.26 -16.93 28.20
C SER A 18 5.61 -17.61 27.99
N GLN A 19 6.36 -17.91 29.06
CA GLN A 19 7.62 -18.64 28.96
C GLN A 19 7.42 -20.13 28.67
N ASP A 20 6.28 -20.71 29.01
CA ASP A 20 5.95 -22.11 28.68
C ASP A 20 5.73 -22.32 27.16
N LEU A 21 5.56 -21.24 26.40
CA LEU A 21 5.47 -21.28 24.94
C LEU A 21 6.84 -21.27 24.26
N LEU A 22 7.89 -20.79 24.94
CA LEU A 22 9.25 -20.72 24.39
C LEU A 22 9.94 -22.09 24.31
N SER A 23 9.50 -23.06 25.12
CA SER A 23 9.99 -24.44 25.10
C SER A 23 9.31 -25.32 24.02
N CYS A 24 8.43 -24.75 23.19
CA CYS A 24 7.84 -25.44 22.05
C CYS A 24 8.92 -25.65 20.97
N GLY A 25 9.74 -26.69 21.10
CA GLY A 25 10.90 -26.89 20.24
C GLY A 25 11.74 -28.11 20.58
N SER A 26 11.77 -28.49 21.85
CA SER A 26 12.68 -29.51 22.40
C SER A 26 12.06 -30.90 22.57
N GLY A 27 10.80 -31.09 22.20
CA GLY A 27 10.16 -32.41 22.19
C GLY A 27 10.57 -33.23 20.96
N GLU A 28 10.89 -34.51 21.16
CA GLU A 28 11.00 -35.49 20.08
C GLU A 28 9.70 -35.47 19.25
N GLY A 29 9.78 -35.16 17.96
CA GLY A 29 8.64 -35.19 17.03
C GLY A 29 8.32 -33.89 16.29
N LEU A 30 8.82 -32.72 16.70
CA LEU A 30 8.65 -31.49 15.88
C LEU A 30 9.36 -31.61 14.53
N HIS A 31 10.53 -32.26 14.52
CA HIS A 31 11.28 -32.57 13.31
C HIS A 31 10.53 -33.52 12.37
N GLU A 32 9.77 -34.47 12.90
CA GLU A 32 8.95 -35.40 12.09
C GLU A 32 7.74 -34.70 11.47
N LYS A 33 7.04 -33.87 12.26
CA LYS A 33 5.86 -33.13 11.78
C LYS A 33 6.19 -32.07 10.74
N LEU A 34 7.35 -31.45 10.88
CA LEU A 34 7.84 -30.42 9.95
C LEU A 34 8.73 -30.99 8.84
N LEU A 35 8.88 -32.34 8.78
CA LEU A 35 9.77 -33.03 7.84
C LEU A 35 11.20 -32.44 7.81
N LEU A 36 11.63 -31.84 8.92
CA LEU A 36 12.98 -31.31 9.10
C LEU A 36 13.90 -32.52 9.28
N LYS A 37 14.63 -32.86 8.22
CA LYS A 37 15.69 -33.87 8.30
C LYS A 37 16.72 -33.35 9.30
N SER A 38 16.74 -33.93 10.49
CA SER A 38 17.77 -33.74 11.51
C SER A 38 19.12 -34.24 10.97
N LYS A 39 19.75 -33.45 10.12
CA LYS A 39 21.17 -33.55 9.82
C LYS A 39 21.81 -32.30 10.39
N VAL A 40 22.28 -32.40 11.63
CA VAL A 40 23.48 -31.67 12.00
C VAL A 40 24.59 -32.24 11.11
N SER A 41 24.80 -31.63 9.94
CA SER A 41 25.99 -31.92 9.14
C SER A 41 27.20 -31.53 9.99
N LYS A 42 28.08 -32.50 10.25
CA LYS A 42 29.40 -32.27 10.87
C LYS A 42 30.36 -31.50 9.96
N THR A 43 29.84 -30.80 8.96
CA THR A 43 30.52 -29.84 8.10
C THR A 43 29.76 -28.53 8.27
N GLY A 44 30.47 -27.50 8.74
CA GLY A 44 29.93 -26.20 9.10
C GLY A 44 29.47 -25.37 7.91
N ASP A 45 28.54 -25.90 7.12
CA ASP A 45 27.81 -25.11 6.14
C ASP A 45 26.73 -24.34 6.90
N SER A 46 27.17 -23.26 7.53
CA SER A 46 26.30 -22.21 8.05
C SER A 46 25.31 -21.83 6.94
N ILE A 47 24.02 -21.77 7.28
CA ILE A 47 23.00 -21.25 6.37
C ILE A 47 23.43 -19.83 5.97
N GLN A 48 24.00 -19.68 4.78
CA GLN A 48 24.47 -18.40 4.28
C GLN A 48 23.26 -17.58 3.83
N THR A 49 22.79 -16.71 4.71
CA THR A 49 21.83 -15.67 4.32
C THR A 49 22.60 -14.49 3.75
N THR A 50 22.24 -14.08 2.53
CA THR A 50 22.75 -12.83 1.94
C THR A 50 21.80 -11.69 2.28
N LYS A 51 22.36 -10.50 2.53
CA LYS A 51 21.54 -9.30 2.67
C LYS A 51 20.96 -8.93 1.31
N VAL A 52 19.66 -8.66 1.28
CA VAL A 52 19.00 -8.14 0.09
C VAL A 52 19.59 -6.75 -0.22
N PRO A 53 19.96 -6.47 -1.48
CA PRO A 53 20.44 -5.15 -1.87
C PRO A 53 19.36 -4.10 -1.67
N ARG A 54 19.80 -2.87 -1.40
CA ARG A 54 18.90 -1.72 -1.20
C ARG A 54 18.21 -1.36 -2.52
N SER A 55 16.94 -0.94 -2.47
CA SER A 55 16.21 -0.62 -3.70
C SER A 55 16.68 0.70 -4.30
N SER A 56 16.82 0.72 -5.62
CA SER A 56 17.24 1.90 -6.39
C SER A 56 16.32 3.11 -6.18
N VAL A 57 15.02 2.88 -5.98
CA VAL A 57 14.03 3.91 -5.66
C VAL A 57 14.30 4.53 -4.29
N LEU A 58 14.59 3.73 -3.26
CA LEU A 58 14.87 4.25 -1.93
C LEU A 58 16.17 5.07 -1.89
N ASP A 59 17.15 4.73 -2.72
CA ASP A 59 18.39 5.51 -2.85
C ASP A 59 18.14 6.87 -3.53
N ARG A 60 17.26 6.92 -4.54
CA ARG A 60 16.81 8.18 -5.16
C ARG A 60 16.06 9.06 -4.16
N LEU A 61 15.15 8.49 -3.38
CA LEU A 61 14.41 9.24 -2.35
C LEU A 61 15.36 9.78 -1.27
N GLN A 62 16.35 9.00 -0.86
CA GLN A 62 17.33 9.42 0.13
C GLN A 62 18.13 10.65 -0.32
N SER A 63 18.44 10.77 -1.62
CA SER A 63 19.15 11.93 -2.17
C SER A 63 18.22 13.10 -2.54
N PHE A 64 16.97 12.83 -2.89
CA PHE A 64 16.00 13.84 -3.32
C PHE A 64 15.40 14.64 -2.15
N LEU A 65 14.97 13.96 -1.07
CA LEU A 65 14.27 14.63 0.03
C LEU A 65 15.06 15.78 0.68
N PRO A 66 16.38 15.69 0.89
CA PRO A 66 17.17 16.82 1.38
C PRO A 66 17.18 18.01 0.42
N GLN A 67 17.27 17.77 -0.90
CA GLN A 67 17.27 18.83 -1.92
C GLN A 67 15.90 19.52 -1.95
N MET A 68 14.82 18.75 -1.89
CA MET A 68 13.45 19.29 -1.82
C MET A 68 13.26 20.13 -0.54
N ALA A 69 13.73 19.66 0.61
CA ALA A 69 13.64 20.41 1.85
C ALA A 69 14.40 21.75 1.76
N GLN A 70 15.60 21.75 1.20
CA GLN A 70 16.38 22.98 0.96
C GLN A 70 15.67 23.93 -0.01
N ALA A 71 15.11 23.41 -1.11
CA ALA A 71 14.36 24.20 -2.08
C ALA A 71 13.12 24.84 -1.44
N ASN A 72 12.39 24.09 -0.61
CA ASN A 72 11.23 24.60 0.12
C ASN A 72 11.61 25.72 1.09
N GLN A 73 12.72 25.57 1.83
CA GLN A 73 13.19 26.62 2.73
C GLN A 73 13.57 27.89 1.95
N LYS A 74 14.28 27.75 0.84
CA LYS A 74 14.61 28.86 -0.05
C LYS A 74 13.36 29.55 -0.59
N LEU A 75 12.36 28.77 -1.00
CA LEU A 75 11.09 29.30 -1.48
C LEU A 75 10.37 30.12 -0.40
N MET A 76 10.39 29.67 0.86
CA MET A 76 9.81 30.42 1.97
C MET A 76 10.53 31.76 2.20
N GLU A 77 11.87 31.78 2.18
CA GLU A 77 12.66 33.02 2.30
C GLU A 77 12.38 33.99 1.14
N GLU A 78 12.22 33.46 -0.08
CA GLU A 78 11.85 34.26 -1.25
C GLU A 78 10.41 34.78 -1.16
N LEU A 79 9.47 33.99 -0.64
CA LEU A 79 8.08 34.40 -0.46
C LEU A 79 7.96 35.59 0.51
N GLU A 80 8.77 35.60 1.58
CA GLU A 80 8.80 36.69 2.56
C GLU A 80 9.43 37.98 2.01
N SER A 81 10.40 37.86 1.12
CA SER A 81 11.15 39.01 0.57
C SER A 81 10.62 39.53 -0.77
N ALA A 82 9.88 38.71 -1.50
CA ALA A 82 9.36 39.07 -2.82
C ALA A 82 8.16 40.03 -2.76
N PRO A 83 7.96 40.86 -3.81
CA PRO A 83 6.75 41.63 -3.97
C PRO A 83 5.50 40.74 -4.04
N ALA A 84 4.38 41.27 -3.52
CA ALA A 84 3.08 40.63 -3.64
C ALA A 84 2.75 40.34 -5.12
N GLY A 85 2.27 39.13 -5.40
CA GLY A 85 1.91 38.70 -6.76
C GLY A 85 3.03 38.01 -7.55
N ARG A 86 4.30 38.05 -7.10
CA ARG A 86 5.40 37.37 -7.82
C ARG A 86 5.25 35.85 -7.88
N PHE A 87 4.65 35.26 -6.85
CA PHE A 87 4.35 33.83 -6.75
C PHE A 87 2.86 33.53 -6.89
N ASP A 88 2.09 34.46 -7.49
CA ASP A 88 0.68 34.24 -7.77
C ASP A 88 0.52 33.39 -9.03
N ILE A 89 0.15 32.13 -8.83
CA ILE A 89 -0.04 31.15 -9.90
C ILE A 89 -1.30 31.42 -10.75
N GLU A 90 -2.18 32.32 -10.32
CA GLU A 90 -3.38 32.73 -11.06
C GLU A 90 -3.12 33.93 -11.97
N CYS A 91 -1.97 34.59 -11.83
CA CYS A 91 -1.61 35.78 -12.62
C CYS A 91 -1.19 35.40 -14.06
N VAL A 92 -2.19 35.09 -14.90
CA VAL A 92 -2.01 34.71 -16.32
C VAL A 92 -2.07 35.90 -17.29
N SER A 93 -1.95 37.12 -16.78
CA SER A 93 -2.13 38.34 -17.58
C SER A 93 -1.01 38.61 -18.58
N GLU A 94 0.22 38.19 -18.26
CA GLU A 94 1.43 38.42 -19.06
C GLU A 94 1.92 37.15 -19.79
N ALA A 95 1.30 36.00 -19.54
CA ALA A 95 1.72 34.69 -20.06
C ALA A 95 0.81 34.17 -21.19
N GLU A 96 1.36 33.29 -22.03
CA GLU A 96 0.58 32.56 -23.04
C GLU A 96 -0.36 31.55 -22.35
N LYS A 97 -1.52 31.28 -22.95
CA LYS A 97 -2.51 30.32 -22.44
C LYS A 97 -2.10 28.88 -22.74
N VAL A 98 -0.95 28.46 -22.24
CA VAL A 98 -0.39 27.11 -22.40
C VAL A 98 -0.19 26.50 -21.01
N ILE A 99 -0.57 25.24 -20.85
CA ILE A 99 -0.34 24.48 -19.62
C ILE A 99 0.85 23.55 -19.86
N GLU A 100 1.99 23.87 -19.26
CA GLU A 100 3.17 23.00 -19.25
C GLU A 100 3.02 21.97 -18.13
N MET A 101 3.22 20.69 -18.45
CA MET A 101 3.09 19.59 -17.52
C MET A 101 4.34 18.71 -17.56
N ASP A 102 5.14 18.77 -16.49
CA ASP A 102 6.29 17.89 -16.31
C ASP A 102 5.83 16.50 -15.86
N VAL A 103 5.75 15.55 -16.81
CA VAL A 103 5.41 14.15 -16.51
C VAL A 103 6.68 13.34 -16.25
N ALA A 104 6.97 13.07 -14.98
CA ALA A 104 8.06 12.17 -14.61
C ALA A 104 7.59 10.71 -14.68
N LEU A 105 7.91 10.02 -15.78
CA LEU A 105 7.72 8.57 -15.90
C LEU A 105 8.86 7.87 -15.15
N VAL A 106 8.57 7.32 -13.97
CA VAL A 106 9.50 6.42 -13.30
C VAL A 106 9.34 5.06 -13.97
N GLU A 107 10.28 4.70 -14.83
CA GLU A 107 10.43 3.32 -15.27
C GLU A 107 10.75 2.47 -14.04
N LEU A 108 9.72 1.82 -13.47
CA LEU A 108 9.95 0.64 -12.67
C LEU A 108 10.56 -0.35 -13.66
N GLN A 109 11.86 -0.64 -13.51
CA GLN A 109 12.46 -1.77 -14.20
C GLN A 109 11.77 -3.00 -13.64
N ASP A 110 10.65 -3.35 -14.26
CA ASP A 110 9.95 -4.59 -14.01
C ASP A 110 10.93 -5.71 -14.32
N SER A 111 11.19 -6.50 -13.29
CA SER A 111 11.91 -7.77 -13.39
C SER A 111 11.43 -8.51 -14.64
N ASP A 112 12.32 -8.71 -15.62
CA ASP A 112 12.07 -9.40 -16.89
C ASP A 112 11.09 -10.57 -16.69
N THR A 113 9.82 -10.33 -17.00
CA THR A 113 8.78 -11.35 -17.12
C THR A 113 8.05 -11.00 -18.40
N ASP A 114 8.43 -11.71 -19.45
CA ASP A 114 7.83 -11.61 -20.78
C ASP A 114 6.34 -11.96 -20.72
N GLU A 115 5.46 -10.98 -20.53
CA GLU A 115 4.04 -11.12 -20.88
C GLU A 115 3.56 -9.86 -21.62
N ASP A 116 3.23 -10.07 -22.89
CA ASP A 116 2.69 -9.10 -23.84
C ASP A 116 1.46 -8.35 -23.26
N THR A 117 1.63 -7.11 -22.80
CA THR A 117 0.48 -6.25 -22.48
C THR A 117 0.21 -5.31 -23.66
N SER A 118 -0.84 -5.63 -24.41
CA SER A 118 -1.40 -4.83 -25.51
C SER A 118 -1.40 -3.33 -25.22
N SER A 119 -0.66 -2.61 -26.05
CA SER A 119 -0.78 -1.17 -26.23
C SER A 119 -2.08 -0.84 -26.95
N ASP A 120 -3.16 -0.55 -26.22
CA ASP A 120 -4.22 0.30 -26.75
C ASP A 120 -4.95 1.04 -25.64
N SER A 121 -4.52 2.28 -25.40
CA SER A 121 -5.34 3.29 -24.74
C SER A 121 -5.24 4.57 -25.55
N SER A 122 -5.78 4.55 -26.77
CA SER A 122 -6.19 5.78 -27.42
C SER A 122 -7.37 6.38 -26.63
N SER A 123 -7.06 7.13 -25.57
CA SER A 123 -8.03 8.00 -24.92
C SER A 123 -8.38 9.11 -25.91
N SER A 124 -9.53 8.97 -26.57
CA SER A 124 -10.11 10.02 -27.41
C SER A 124 -10.42 11.22 -26.51
N ASP A 125 -9.56 12.25 -26.56
CA ASP A 125 -9.81 13.56 -25.97
C ASP A 125 -11.18 14.06 -26.45
N SER A 126 -12.11 14.20 -25.51
CA SER A 126 -13.39 14.89 -25.74
C SER A 126 -13.23 16.29 -25.17
N ASP A 127 -13.55 17.29 -25.99
CA ASP A 127 -13.34 18.72 -25.76
C ASP A 127 -13.59 19.16 -24.29
N PRO A 128 -12.62 19.84 -23.64
CA PRO A 128 -12.75 20.24 -22.23
C PRO A 128 -13.61 21.50 -22.01
N ASP A 129 -14.11 22.15 -23.07
CA ASP A 129 -14.88 23.41 -22.98
C ASP A 129 -16.38 23.23 -22.64
N GLY A 130 -16.81 22.00 -22.33
CA GLY A 130 -18.19 21.73 -21.93
C GLY A 130 -18.44 22.02 -20.45
N GLU A 131 -19.39 22.90 -20.15
CA GLU A 131 -19.86 23.13 -18.77
C GLU A 131 -20.33 21.80 -18.14
N VAL A 132 -19.66 21.39 -17.06
CA VAL A 132 -19.93 20.12 -16.38
C VAL A 132 -21.23 20.23 -15.58
N THR A 133 -22.32 19.88 -16.24
CA THR A 133 -23.66 19.76 -15.64
C THR A 133 -23.95 18.32 -15.22
N GLU A 134 -24.95 18.12 -14.36
CA GLU A 134 -25.41 16.79 -13.90
C GLU A 134 -25.76 15.82 -15.06
N ALA A 135 -26.10 16.35 -16.24
CA ALA A 135 -26.39 15.57 -17.44
C ALA A 135 -25.14 15.08 -18.19
N THR A 136 -23.97 15.67 -17.92
CA THR A 136 -22.71 15.40 -18.64
C THR A 136 -21.78 14.46 -17.87
N LEU A 137 -22.06 14.24 -16.58
CA LEU A 137 -21.33 13.30 -15.73
C LEU A 137 -21.71 11.85 -16.08
N LYS A 138 -20.87 11.15 -16.84
CA LYS A 138 -21.03 9.70 -17.07
C LYS A 138 -20.50 8.93 -15.86
N LEU A 139 -21.40 8.54 -14.96
CA LEU A 139 -21.05 7.62 -13.89
C LEU A 139 -21.05 6.17 -14.43
N PRO A 140 -20.03 5.36 -14.12
CA PRO A 140 -20.04 3.95 -14.47
C PRO A 140 -21.14 3.22 -13.68
N GLY A 141 -22.18 2.74 -14.39
CA GLY A 141 -23.27 1.96 -13.78
C GLY A 141 -24.70 2.46 -14.06
N GLU A 142 -24.89 3.46 -14.94
CA GLU A 142 -26.20 4.04 -15.28
C GLU A 142 -27.12 3.10 -16.10
N ARG A 143 -27.43 1.92 -15.56
CA ARG A 143 -28.54 1.07 -15.98
C ARG A 143 -29.64 1.24 -14.94
N ARG A 144 -30.49 2.25 -15.15
CA ARG A 144 -31.82 2.47 -14.53
C ARG A 144 -32.12 1.56 -13.32
N SER A 145 -31.58 1.88 -12.16
CA SER A 145 -32.09 1.34 -10.89
C SER A 145 -32.78 2.48 -10.15
N GLY A 146 -34.05 2.28 -9.83
CA GLY A 146 -34.95 3.30 -9.26
C GLY A 146 -34.37 4.03 -8.05
N LYS A 147 -34.91 5.24 -7.82
CA LYS A 147 -34.51 6.12 -6.72
C LYS A 147 -34.44 5.35 -5.39
N PRO A 148 -33.35 5.44 -4.62
CA PRO A 148 -33.31 4.83 -3.28
C PRO A 148 -34.34 5.52 -2.38
N ASN A 149 -35.25 4.74 -1.78
CA ASN A 149 -36.22 5.24 -0.79
C ASN A 149 -35.55 5.23 0.59
N ILE A 150 -35.19 6.42 1.09
CA ILE A 150 -34.53 6.60 2.38
C ILE A 150 -35.57 7.15 3.35
N GLU A 151 -35.92 6.39 4.39
CA GLU A 151 -36.86 6.79 5.44
C GLU A 151 -36.14 6.96 6.79
N VAL A 152 -36.43 8.06 7.48
CA VAL A 152 -35.91 8.32 8.83
C VAL A 152 -36.90 7.73 9.83
N LEU A 153 -36.52 6.64 10.48
CA LEU A 153 -37.27 6.09 11.60
C LEU A 153 -37.13 7.04 12.79
N GLY A 154 -38.24 7.64 13.20
CA GLY A 154 -38.32 8.46 14.41
C GLY A 154 -37.78 7.68 15.61
N ARG A 155 -36.98 8.35 16.43
CA ARG A 155 -36.55 7.78 17.71
C ARG A 155 -37.78 7.80 18.63
N GLU A 156 -38.17 6.64 19.13
CA GLU A 156 -39.14 6.56 20.20
C GLU A 156 -38.44 7.10 21.46
N ASP A 157 -38.75 8.34 21.83
CA ASP A 157 -38.31 8.91 23.11
C ASP A 157 -39.02 8.12 24.23
N SER A 158 -38.22 7.40 25.03
CA SER A 158 -38.63 6.78 26.32
C SER A 158 -38.02 7.56 27.48
#